data_AF-A0A518AU06-F1
#
_entry.id   AF-A0A518AU06-F1
#
_cell.length_a   1.000
_cell.length_b   1.000
_cell.length_c   1.000
_cell.angle_alpha   90.00
_cell.angle_beta   90.00
_cell.angle_gamma   90.00
#
_symmetry.space_group_name_H-M   'P 1'
#
loop_
_entity.id
_entity.type
_entity.pdbx_description
1 polymer ?
#
loop_
_entity_poly.entity_id
_entity_poly.type
_entity_poly.pdbx_seq_one_letter_code
_entity_poly.pdbx_strand_id
1 'polypeptide(L)'
;MAVAFEAVVDALESRHALLTPAEFHVSPEEWAILQTGVASGRSGQPRIESKHDVARLLQARRNCNRMLEEIGGWPEPLQAAQQKLEEAEKTLNETRATIEDLSVEAENEPALESQLRAITSRLAGLRERHSKANSDVIRIKRLYDCLCKSAPPILREVVERRATDLGVDASRRAAEHLAREIADEKRMSDQSNSQSLWSWLSPHTRYRIVWQAVKNLCPEALEVSSEGKKSLNRKRWSEFLESMREAIPAKEKKLAELHQEIEQLVEESREPIHAWINARQLEVSMLLPSD
;
A
#
# COMPACT_ATOMS: atom_id res chain seq x y z
N MET A 1 -2.79 -22.41 -33.48
CA MET A 1 -1.61 -21.53 -33.59
C MET A 1 -1.09 -21.08 -32.22
N ALA A 2 -1.94 -20.63 -31.28
CA ALA A 2 -1.51 -20.28 -29.91
C ALA A 2 -0.76 -21.42 -29.18
N VAL A 3 -1.32 -22.64 -29.18
CA VAL A 3 -0.69 -23.85 -28.61
C VAL A 3 0.71 -24.14 -29.19
N ALA A 4 0.93 -23.87 -30.48
CA ALA A 4 2.22 -24.09 -31.13
C ALA A 4 3.24 -23.02 -30.75
N PHE A 5 2.80 -21.77 -30.58
CA PHE A 5 3.64 -20.66 -30.10
C PHE A 5 4.14 -20.94 -28.68
N GLU A 6 3.25 -21.32 -27.76
CA GLU A 6 3.62 -21.61 -26.38
C GLU A 6 4.57 -22.79 -26.26
N ALA A 7 4.30 -23.89 -26.99
CA ALA A 7 5.20 -25.04 -27.01
C ALA A 7 6.62 -24.65 -27.48
N VAL A 8 6.73 -23.74 -28.44
CA VAL A 8 8.02 -23.20 -28.89
C VAL A 8 8.67 -22.32 -27.81
N VAL A 9 7.90 -21.46 -27.14
CA VAL A 9 8.43 -20.62 -26.05
C VAL A 9 8.90 -21.47 -24.85
N ASP A 10 8.14 -22.49 -24.44
CA ASP A 10 8.50 -23.43 -23.37
C ASP A 10 9.75 -24.25 -23.72
N ALA A 11 9.83 -24.73 -24.96
CA ALA A 11 11.00 -25.44 -25.46
C ALA A 11 12.24 -24.52 -25.52
N LEU A 12 12.07 -23.25 -25.88
CA LEU A 12 13.15 -22.26 -25.84
C LEU A 12 13.56 -21.90 -24.41
N GLU A 13 12.62 -21.75 -23.49
CA GLU A 13 12.89 -21.49 -22.08
C GLU A 13 13.71 -22.62 -21.46
N SER A 14 13.29 -23.86 -21.70
CA SER A 14 13.92 -25.08 -21.18
C SER A 14 15.33 -25.28 -21.74
N ARG A 15 15.54 -25.02 -23.04
CA ARG A 15 16.85 -25.20 -23.70
C ARG A 15 17.88 -24.14 -23.30
N HIS A 16 17.45 -22.91 -22.98
CA HIS A 16 18.36 -21.77 -22.84
C HIS A 16 18.47 -21.24 -21.41
N ALA A 17 18.31 -22.10 -20.39
CA ALA A 17 18.11 -21.73 -18.98
C ALA A 17 19.08 -20.69 -18.39
N LEU A 18 20.28 -20.53 -18.97
CA LEU A 18 21.37 -19.71 -18.41
C LEU A 18 22.11 -18.79 -19.42
N LEU A 19 21.61 -18.59 -20.64
CA LEU A 19 22.40 -18.01 -21.74
C LEU A 19 22.09 -16.54 -22.07
N THR A 20 23.11 -15.83 -22.55
CA THR A 20 23.01 -14.43 -23.04
C THR A 20 22.43 -14.37 -24.46
N PRO A 21 21.93 -13.21 -24.96
CA PRO A 21 21.32 -13.12 -26.30
C PRO A 21 22.22 -13.58 -27.46
N ALA A 22 23.54 -13.62 -27.27
CA ALA A 22 24.51 -14.07 -28.27
C ALA A 22 24.56 -15.61 -28.43
N GLU A 23 24.16 -16.36 -27.41
CA GLU A 23 24.18 -17.83 -27.37
C GLU A 23 22.80 -18.42 -27.69
N PHE A 24 21.86 -17.55 -28.10
CA PHE A 24 20.46 -17.86 -28.31
C PHE A 24 20.21 -18.46 -29.71
N HIS A 25 19.85 -19.75 -29.74
CA HIS A 25 19.51 -20.47 -30.96
C HIS A 25 17.99 -20.67 -31.08
N VAL A 26 17.44 -20.22 -32.21
CA VAL A 26 16.04 -20.43 -32.63
C VAL A 26 16.08 -20.98 -34.04
N SER A 27 15.38 -22.09 -34.28
CA SER A 27 15.32 -22.68 -35.62
C SER A 27 14.46 -21.82 -36.56
N PRO A 28 14.63 -21.92 -37.89
CA PRO A 28 13.78 -21.19 -38.84
C PRO A 28 12.28 -21.50 -38.69
N GLU A 29 11.93 -22.73 -38.32
CA GLU A 29 10.54 -23.17 -38.10
C GLU A 29 9.97 -22.55 -36.81
N GLU A 30 10.74 -22.56 -35.73
CA GLU A 30 10.40 -21.89 -34.47
C GLU A 30 10.24 -20.38 -34.70
N TRP A 31 11.14 -19.78 -35.49
CA TRP A 31 11.09 -18.36 -35.85
C TRP A 31 9.82 -18.00 -36.63
N ALA A 32 9.42 -18.83 -37.60
CA ALA A 32 8.18 -18.65 -38.34
C ALA A 32 6.95 -18.73 -37.42
N ILE A 33 6.95 -19.63 -36.44
CA ILE A 33 5.88 -19.74 -35.43
C ILE A 33 5.86 -18.50 -34.50
N LEU A 34 7.03 -18.02 -34.06
CA LEU A 34 7.14 -16.82 -33.22
C LEU A 34 6.65 -15.56 -33.95
N GLN A 35 6.97 -15.41 -35.23
CA GLN A 35 6.53 -14.29 -36.06
C GLN A 35 5.02 -14.34 -36.37
N THR A 36 4.44 -15.54 -36.52
CA THR A 36 3.01 -15.72 -36.84
C THR A 36 2.11 -15.70 -35.61
N GLY A 37 2.62 -16.08 -34.43
CA GLY A 37 1.89 -15.97 -33.16
C GLY A 37 1.39 -14.55 -32.89
N VAL A 38 2.18 -13.54 -33.28
CA VAL A 38 1.83 -12.12 -33.18
C VAL A 38 0.85 -11.66 -34.29
N ALA A 39 0.88 -12.28 -35.46
CA ALA A 39 0.07 -11.88 -36.62
C ALA A 39 -1.45 -12.16 -36.44
N SER A 40 -1.84 -12.88 -35.38
CA SER A 40 -3.24 -13.21 -35.07
C SER A 40 -4.07 -12.06 -34.46
N GLY A 41 -3.62 -10.81 -34.54
CA GLY A 41 -4.51 -9.64 -34.34
C GLY A 41 -4.90 -9.35 -32.89
N ARG A 42 -4.00 -9.51 -31.93
CA ARG A 42 -4.21 -9.13 -30.52
C ARG A 42 -3.60 -7.76 -30.25
N SER A 43 -4.44 -6.73 -30.14
CA SER A 43 -4.03 -5.34 -29.87
C SER A 43 -3.12 -5.25 -28.64
N GLY A 44 -1.92 -4.69 -28.80
CA GLY A 44 -1.04 -4.32 -27.69
C GLY A 44 0.20 -5.21 -27.45
N GLN A 45 0.43 -6.27 -28.24
CA GLN A 45 1.69 -7.03 -28.13
C GLN A 45 2.80 -6.45 -29.02
N PRO A 46 4.04 -6.29 -28.51
CA PRO A 46 5.17 -5.92 -29.35
C PRO A 46 5.46 -7.05 -30.34
N ARG A 47 5.67 -6.70 -31.61
CA ARG A 47 6.10 -7.66 -32.62
C ARG A 47 7.45 -8.25 -32.23
N ILE A 48 7.58 -9.57 -32.34
CA ILE A 48 8.87 -10.25 -32.21
C ILE A 48 9.61 -10.01 -33.52
N GLU A 49 10.39 -8.93 -33.54
CA GLU A 49 11.15 -8.50 -34.72
C GLU A 49 12.60 -8.96 -34.64
N SER A 50 13.07 -9.30 -33.44
CA SER A 50 14.47 -9.63 -33.18
C SER A 50 14.64 -10.77 -32.17
N LYS A 51 15.81 -11.43 -32.22
CA LYS A 51 16.22 -12.40 -31.18
C LYS A 51 16.28 -11.77 -29.79
N HIS A 52 16.52 -10.45 -29.71
CA HIS A 52 16.49 -9.70 -28.47
C HIS A 52 15.08 -9.68 -27.86
N ASP A 53 14.03 -9.52 -28.66
CA ASP A 53 12.65 -9.57 -28.19
C ASP A 53 12.29 -10.94 -27.61
N VAL A 54 12.76 -12.01 -28.26
CA VAL A 54 12.60 -13.37 -27.74
C VAL A 54 13.34 -13.57 -26.42
N ALA A 55 14.57 -13.06 -26.29
CA ALA A 55 15.31 -13.13 -25.04
C ALA A 55 14.59 -12.40 -23.89
N ARG A 56 14.03 -11.21 -24.15
CA ARG A 56 13.22 -10.48 -23.16
C ARG A 56 11.95 -11.23 -22.79
N LEU A 57 11.27 -11.83 -23.77
CA LEU A 57 10.06 -12.64 -23.54
C LEU A 57 10.37 -13.83 -22.63
N LEU A 58 11.44 -14.57 -22.90
CA LEU A 58 11.88 -15.70 -22.09
C LEU A 58 12.33 -15.28 -20.69
N GLN A 59 13.01 -14.14 -20.57
CA GLN A 59 13.40 -13.59 -19.27
C GLN A 59 12.18 -13.18 -18.43
N ALA A 60 11.18 -12.56 -19.06
CA ALA A 60 9.92 -12.22 -18.41
C ALA A 60 9.20 -13.50 -17.95
N ARG A 61 9.10 -14.51 -18.83
CA ARG A 61 8.52 -15.83 -18.54
C ARG A 61 9.20 -16.53 -17.35
N ARG A 62 10.53 -16.59 -17.35
CA ARG A 62 11.31 -17.15 -16.23
C ARG A 62 11.12 -16.41 -14.93
N ASN A 63 11.11 -15.07 -14.97
CA ASN A 63 10.85 -14.28 -13.77
C ASN A 63 9.45 -14.58 -13.23
N CYS A 64 8.43 -14.65 -14.10
CA CYS A 64 7.08 -15.04 -13.70
C CYS A 64 7.05 -16.46 -13.10
N ASN A 65 7.72 -17.43 -13.73
CA ASN A 65 7.79 -18.82 -13.25
C ASN A 65 8.50 -18.94 -11.89
N ARG A 66 9.65 -18.28 -11.71
CA ARG A 66 10.34 -18.23 -10.40
C ARG A 66 9.46 -17.60 -9.34
N MET A 67 8.76 -16.51 -9.68
CA MET A 67 7.87 -15.84 -8.74
C MET A 67 6.67 -16.73 -8.41
N LEU A 68 6.11 -17.44 -9.39
CA LEU A 68 5.10 -18.49 -9.20
C LEU A 68 5.58 -19.60 -8.25
N GLU A 69 6.83 -20.03 -8.34
CA GLU A 69 7.41 -21.02 -7.42
C GLU A 69 7.57 -20.46 -6.01
N GLU A 70 7.92 -19.18 -5.87
CA GLU A 70 8.15 -18.54 -4.57
C GLU A 70 6.87 -18.11 -3.83
N ILE A 71 5.84 -17.66 -4.56
CA ILE A 71 4.59 -17.10 -3.99
C ILE A 71 3.32 -17.80 -4.46
N GLY A 72 3.42 -18.87 -5.25
CA GLY A 72 2.28 -19.72 -5.64
C GLY A 72 1.26 -19.10 -6.58
N GLY A 73 1.36 -17.80 -6.91
CA GLY A 73 0.41 -17.07 -7.76
C GLY A 73 -0.89 -16.61 -7.05
N TRP A 74 -1.08 -17.06 -5.82
CA TRP A 74 -2.28 -16.92 -4.99
C TRP A 74 -2.09 -15.85 -3.89
N PRO A 75 -3.09 -15.04 -3.51
CA PRO A 75 -2.96 -14.13 -2.38
C PRO A 75 -2.66 -14.83 -1.03
N GLU A 76 -2.83 -16.15 -0.93
CA GLU A 76 -2.69 -16.96 0.27
C GLU A 76 -1.33 -16.82 0.98
N PRO A 77 -0.16 -16.80 0.29
CA PRO A 77 1.12 -16.56 0.97
C PRO A 77 1.24 -15.13 1.50
N LEU A 78 0.58 -14.14 0.86
CA LEU A 78 0.49 -12.79 1.40
C LEU A 78 -0.39 -12.77 2.67
N GLN A 79 -1.56 -13.43 2.63
CA GLN A 79 -2.43 -13.58 3.79
C GLN A 79 -1.73 -14.30 4.95
N ALA A 80 -1.02 -15.39 4.67
CA ALA A 80 -0.26 -16.13 5.68
C ALA A 80 0.89 -15.30 6.26
N ALA A 81 1.53 -14.46 5.44
CA ALA A 81 2.57 -13.54 5.92
C ALA A 81 1.98 -12.40 6.77
N GLN A 82 0.81 -11.87 6.39
CA GLN A 82 0.06 -10.87 7.16
C GLN A 82 -0.40 -11.43 8.51
N GLN A 83 -0.95 -12.64 8.55
CA GLN A 83 -1.33 -13.32 9.80
C GLN A 83 -0.13 -13.50 10.73
N LYS A 84 1.02 -13.93 10.20
CA LYS A 84 2.26 -14.02 10.99
C LYS A 84 2.72 -12.68 11.55
N LEU A 85 2.53 -11.60 10.78
CA LEU A 85 2.84 -10.25 11.23
C LEU A 85 1.89 -9.81 12.35
N GLU A 86 0.58 -9.99 12.18
CA GLU A 86 -0.44 -9.70 13.19
C GLU A 86 -0.22 -10.49 14.49
N GLU A 87 0.10 -11.78 14.39
CA GLU A 87 0.48 -12.62 15.54
C GLU A 87 1.73 -12.09 16.25
N ALA A 88 2.74 -11.66 15.49
CA ALA A 88 3.97 -11.08 16.03
C ALA A 88 3.72 -9.73 16.71
N GLU A 89 2.88 -8.88 16.12
CA GLU A 89 2.44 -7.59 16.68
C GLU A 89 1.66 -7.79 17.97
N LYS A 90 0.70 -8.72 17.97
CA LYS A 90 -0.08 -9.07 19.16
C LYS A 90 0.83 -9.54 20.29
N THR A 91 1.73 -10.49 20.01
CA THR A 91 2.69 -10.99 21.00
C THR A 91 3.59 -9.87 21.53
N LEU A 92 4.03 -8.94 20.68
CA LEU A 92 4.81 -7.78 21.10
C LEU A 92 4.02 -6.83 22.00
N ASN A 93 2.77 -6.55 21.66
CA ASN A 93 1.91 -5.64 22.43
C ASN A 93 1.55 -6.23 23.79
N GLU A 94 1.19 -7.52 23.84
CA GLU A 94 0.97 -8.25 25.10
C GLU A 94 2.22 -8.23 25.98
N THR A 95 3.40 -8.48 25.38
CA THR A 95 4.67 -8.45 26.11
C THR A 95 5.01 -7.05 26.62
N ARG A 96 4.70 -5.99 25.85
CA ARG A 96 4.89 -4.59 26.28
C ARG A 96 3.96 -4.24 27.44
N ALA A 97 2.69 -4.63 27.37
CA ALA A 97 1.74 -4.43 28.46
C ALA A 97 2.20 -5.14 29.74
N THR A 98 2.69 -6.39 29.63
CA THR A 98 3.25 -7.11 30.77
C THR A 98 4.47 -6.40 31.37
N ILE A 99 5.32 -5.77 30.54
CA ILE A 99 6.44 -4.96 31.04
C ILE A 99 5.95 -3.71 31.74
N GLU A 100 4.95 -3.01 31.19
CA GLU A 100 4.34 -1.84 31.83
C GLU A 100 3.76 -2.21 33.20
N ASP A 101 2.92 -3.26 33.27
CA ASP A 101 2.31 -3.74 34.51
C ASP A 101 3.38 -4.11 35.56
N LEU A 102 4.38 -4.89 35.16
CA LEU A 102 5.49 -5.27 36.05
C LEU A 102 6.38 -4.10 36.43
N SER A 103 6.54 -3.08 35.57
CA SER A 103 7.37 -1.92 35.88
C SER A 103 6.76 -1.03 36.96
N VAL A 104 5.42 -0.99 37.06
CA VAL A 104 4.69 -0.30 38.12
C VAL A 104 4.85 -1.01 39.47
N GLU A 105 4.98 -2.34 39.46
CA GLU A 105 5.09 -3.16 40.68
C GLU A 105 6.55 -3.44 41.11
N ALA A 106 7.50 -3.41 40.17
CA ALA A 106 8.90 -3.81 40.40
C ALA A 106 9.73 -2.80 41.20
N GLU A 107 9.26 -1.57 41.45
CA GLU A 107 9.99 -0.61 42.30
C GLU A 107 10.19 -1.11 43.74
N ASN A 108 9.39 -2.09 44.19
CA ASN A 108 9.40 -2.56 45.58
C ASN A 108 9.81 -4.03 45.77
N GLU A 109 10.09 -4.79 44.69
CA GLU A 109 10.33 -6.24 44.80
C GLU A 109 11.43 -6.78 43.84
N PRO A 110 12.58 -7.23 44.37
CA PRO A 110 13.72 -7.67 43.53
C PRO A 110 13.46 -8.95 42.72
N ALA A 111 12.46 -9.76 43.12
CA ALA A 111 12.02 -10.91 42.33
C ALA A 111 11.33 -10.49 41.02
N LEU A 112 10.56 -9.40 41.05
CA LEU A 112 9.91 -8.81 39.88
C LEU A 112 10.93 -8.16 38.95
N GLU A 113 11.99 -7.56 39.49
CA GLU A 113 13.08 -6.98 38.70
C GLU A 113 13.81 -8.04 37.83
N SER A 114 14.03 -9.23 38.38
CA SER A 114 14.62 -10.37 37.64
C SER A 114 13.70 -10.85 36.50
N GLN A 115 12.39 -10.92 36.76
CA GLN A 115 11.39 -11.28 35.75
C GLN A 115 11.30 -10.22 34.65
N LEU A 116 11.35 -8.93 35.00
CA LEU A 116 11.31 -7.81 34.06
C LEU A 116 12.53 -7.83 33.13
N ARG A 117 13.74 -8.13 33.65
CA ARG A 117 14.94 -8.32 32.82
C ARG A 117 14.80 -9.50 31.85
N ALA A 118 14.24 -10.61 32.30
CA ALA A 118 14.01 -11.79 31.46
C ALA A 118 13.01 -11.51 30.32
N ILE A 119 11.91 -10.81 30.62
CA ILE A 119 10.88 -10.43 29.63
C ILE A 119 11.44 -9.38 28.65
N THR A 120 12.24 -8.43 29.13
CA THR A 120 12.91 -7.42 28.29
C THR A 120 13.90 -8.07 27.31
N SER A 121 14.65 -9.09 27.77
CA SER A 121 15.53 -9.88 26.89
C SER A 121 14.74 -10.63 25.81
N ARG A 122 13.61 -11.23 26.18
CA ARG A 122 12.70 -11.90 25.23
C ARG A 122 12.10 -10.93 24.21
N LEU A 123 11.87 -9.67 24.58
CA LEU A 123 11.33 -8.64 23.70
C LEU A 123 12.24 -8.33 22.51
N ALA A 124 13.57 -8.42 22.66
CA ALA A 124 14.51 -8.27 21.55
C ALA A 124 14.30 -9.35 20.48
N GLY A 125 14.16 -10.62 20.90
CA GLY A 125 13.87 -11.73 19.99
C GLY A 125 12.49 -11.63 19.31
N LEU A 126 11.49 -11.08 20.02
CA LEU A 126 10.18 -10.81 19.42
C LEU A 126 10.22 -9.68 18.38
N ARG A 127 11.01 -8.62 18.63
CA ARG A 127 11.23 -7.54 17.64
C ARG A 127 11.89 -8.05 16.37
N GLU A 128 12.84 -8.97 16.49
CA GLU A 128 13.49 -9.60 15.33
C GLU A 128 12.50 -10.44 14.52
N ARG A 129 11.66 -11.26 15.18
CA ARG A 129 10.60 -12.03 14.51
C ARG A 129 9.61 -11.12 13.77
N HIS A 130 9.19 -10.04 14.41
CA HIS A 130 8.32 -9.04 13.79
C HIS A 130 8.99 -8.39 12.58
N SER A 131 10.25 -7.96 12.70
CA SER A 131 11.01 -7.39 11.59
C SER A 131 11.12 -8.35 10.40
N LYS A 132 11.35 -9.64 10.68
CA LYS A 132 11.38 -10.69 9.66
C LYS A 132 10.02 -10.89 9.00
N ALA A 133 8.94 -11.00 9.78
CA ALA A 133 7.59 -11.14 9.26
C ALA A 133 7.18 -9.95 8.37
N ASN A 134 7.49 -8.72 8.79
CA ASN A 134 7.26 -7.52 7.99
C ASN A 134 8.09 -7.52 6.68
N SER A 135 9.35 -7.95 6.76
CA SER A 135 10.21 -8.08 5.58
C SER A 135 9.66 -9.10 4.59
N ASP A 136 9.10 -10.21 5.06
CA ASP A 136 8.46 -11.22 4.23
C ASP A 136 7.21 -10.67 3.53
N VAL A 137 6.34 -9.93 4.25
CA VAL A 137 5.17 -9.25 3.66
C VAL A 137 5.60 -8.27 2.56
N ILE A 138 6.60 -7.41 2.84
CA ILE A 138 7.11 -6.44 1.87
C ILE A 138 7.70 -7.15 0.64
N ARG A 139 8.45 -8.23 0.86
CA ARG A 139 9.02 -9.02 -0.23
C ARG A 139 7.92 -9.60 -1.12
N ILE A 140 6.91 -10.25 -0.53
CA ILE A 140 5.79 -10.86 -1.27
C ILE A 140 4.99 -9.79 -2.03
N LYS A 141 4.66 -8.65 -1.40
CA LYS A 141 3.99 -7.52 -2.07
C LYS A 141 4.79 -7.03 -3.29
N ARG A 142 6.11 -6.86 -3.17
CA ARG A 142 6.97 -6.47 -4.28
C ARG A 142 6.98 -7.48 -5.43
N LEU A 143 6.99 -8.78 -5.10
CA LEU A 143 6.91 -9.83 -6.11
C LEU A 143 5.57 -9.74 -6.86
N TYR A 144 4.47 -9.55 -6.15
CA TYR A 144 3.15 -9.33 -6.75
C TYR A 144 3.11 -8.09 -7.65
N ASP A 145 3.65 -6.97 -7.20
CA ASP A 145 3.67 -5.74 -8.00
C ASP A 145 4.50 -5.92 -9.29
N CYS A 146 5.63 -6.62 -9.21
CA CYS A 146 6.45 -6.94 -10.37
C CYS A 146 5.72 -7.88 -11.35
N LEU A 147 4.97 -8.86 -10.86
CA LEU A 147 4.11 -9.71 -11.68
C LEU A 147 3.00 -8.89 -12.35
N CYS A 148 2.30 -8.04 -11.61
CA CYS A 148 1.24 -7.18 -12.16
C CYS A 148 1.77 -6.24 -13.25
N LYS A 149 2.98 -5.68 -13.08
CA LYS A 149 3.63 -4.87 -14.10
C LYS A 149 4.00 -5.66 -15.35
N SER A 150 4.32 -6.94 -15.19
CA SER A 150 4.72 -7.84 -16.27
C SER A 150 3.54 -8.50 -16.98
N ALA A 151 2.33 -8.36 -16.42
CA ALA A 151 1.11 -8.87 -17.02
C ALA A 151 0.82 -8.21 -18.39
N PRO A 152 0.17 -8.95 -19.30
CA PRO A 152 -0.28 -8.43 -20.59
C PRO A 152 -1.06 -7.11 -20.47
N PRO A 153 -0.90 -6.15 -21.41
CA PRO A 153 -1.58 -4.85 -21.35
C PRO A 153 -3.09 -4.95 -21.16
N ILE A 154 -3.75 -5.88 -21.87
CA ILE A 154 -5.20 -6.09 -21.77
C ILE A 154 -5.62 -6.52 -20.35
N LEU A 155 -4.84 -7.38 -19.68
CA LEU A 155 -5.13 -7.76 -18.30
C LEU A 155 -4.94 -6.58 -17.35
N ARG A 156 -3.92 -5.74 -17.57
CA ARG A 156 -3.74 -4.52 -16.78
C ARG A 156 -4.91 -3.55 -16.99
N GLU A 157 -5.41 -3.40 -18.21
CA GLU A 157 -6.61 -2.60 -18.49
C GLU A 157 -7.86 -3.16 -17.77
N VAL A 158 -8.02 -4.49 -17.73
CA VAL A 158 -9.11 -5.14 -16.98
C VAL A 158 -8.99 -4.85 -15.48
N VAL A 159 -7.79 -4.95 -14.91
CA VAL A 159 -7.53 -4.60 -13.51
C VAL A 159 -7.81 -3.12 -13.24
N GLU A 160 -7.40 -2.21 -14.12
CA GLU A 160 -7.66 -0.77 -14.00
C GLU A 160 -9.16 -0.46 -14.03
N ARG A 161 -9.92 -1.08 -14.94
CA ARG A 161 -11.39 -0.95 -14.99
C ARG A 161 -12.02 -1.49 -13.72
N ARG A 162 -11.62 -2.68 -13.27
CA ARG A 162 -12.14 -3.28 -12.03
C ARG A 162 -11.82 -2.42 -10.81
N ALA A 163 -10.62 -1.84 -10.73
CA ALA A 163 -10.25 -0.91 -9.66
C ALA A 163 -11.13 0.35 -9.66
N THR A 164 -11.54 0.82 -10.85
CA THR A 164 -12.49 1.93 -11.00
C THR A 164 -13.89 1.53 -10.52
N ASP A 165 -14.37 0.36 -10.93
CA ASP A 165 -15.70 -0.16 -10.55
C ASP A 165 -15.80 -0.45 -9.05
N LEU A 166 -14.73 -0.95 -8.44
CA LEU A 166 -14.59 -1.17 -7.00
C LEU A 166 -14.41 0.15 -6.21
N GLY A 167 -14.25 1.28 -6.89
CA GLY A 167 -14.13 2.58 -6.23
C GLY A 167 -12.79 2.85 -5.55
N VAL A 168 -11.71 2.14 -5.94
CA VAL A 168 -10.36 2.32 -5.35
C VAL A 168 -9.93 3.79 -5.35
N ASP A 169 -10.15 4.50 -6.46
CA ASP A 169 -9.79 5.91 -6.59
C ASP A 169 -10.69 6.86 -5.78
N ALA A 170 -11.93 6.46 -5.49
CA ALA A 170 -12.79 7.21 -4.59
C ALA A 170 -12.30 7.06 -3.14
N SER A 171 -12.00 5.84 -2.71
CA SER A 171 -11.47 5.56 -1.37
C SER A 171 -10.09 6.21 -1.16
N ARG A 172 -9.20 6.17 -2.17
CA ARG A 172 -7.92 6.91 -2.12
C ARG A 172 -8.10 8.40 -1.93
N ARG A 173 -9.01 9.04 -2.68
CA ARG A 173 -9.30 10.47 -2.51
C ARG A 173 -9.89 10.79 -1.13
N ALA A 174 -10.73 9.91 -0.58
CA ALA A 174 -11.26 10.06 0.76
C ALA A 174 -10.14 9.98 1.83
N ALA A 175 -9.21 9.01 1.69
CA ALA A 175 -8.05 8.89 2.57
C ALA A 175 -7.11 10.09 2.46
N GLU A 176 -6.83 10.58 1.25
CA GLU A 176 -6.02 11.79 1.04
C GLU A 176 -6.65 13.04 1.67
N HIS A 177 -7.96 13.21 1.52
CA HIS A 177 -8.68 14.32 2.13
C HIS A 177 -8.59 14.25 3.65
N LEU A 178 -8.85 13.08 4.23
CA LEU A 178 -8.79 12.87 5.68
C LEU A 178 -7.36 13.07 6.22
N ALA A 179 -6.33 12.62 5.50
CA ALA A 179 -4.94 12.84 5.88
C ALA A 179 -4.56 14.33 5.87
N ARG A 180 -5.02 15.09 4.87
CA ARG A 180 -4.83 16.55 4.82
C ARG A 180 -5.55 17.24 5.97
N GLU A 181 -6.79 16.85 6.22
CA GLU A 181 -7.58 17.36 7.34
C GLU A 181 -6.86 17.14 8.68
N ILE A 182 -6.41 15.92 8.97
CA ILE A 182 -5.63 15.62 10.19
C ILE A 182 -4.37 16.49 10.28
N ALA A 183 -3.64 16.65 9.17
CA ALA A 183 -2.41 17.47 9.15
C ALA A 183 -2.70 18.96 9.44
N ASP A 184 -3.77 19.50 8.85
CA ASP A 184 -4.21 20.87 9.07
C ASP A 184 -4.69 21.06 10.52
N GLU A 185 -5.46 20.12 11.06
CA GLU A 185 -5.94 20.17 12.44
C GLU A 185 -4.79 20.06 13.46
N LYS A 186 -3.82 19.16 13.24
CA LYS A 186 -2.59 19.10 14.05
C LYS A 186 -1.87 20.44 14.06
N ARG A 187 -1.60 20.98 12.86
CA ARG A 187 -0.93 22.27 12.68
C ARG A 187 -1.65 23.42 13.37
N MET A 188 -2.98 23.43 13.34
CA MET A 188 -3.80 24.45 14.01
C MET A 188 -3.82 24.27 15.53
N SER A 189 -3.97 23.03 16.02
CA SER A 189 -3.99 22.72 17.45
C SER A 189 -2.65 22.99 18.15
N ASP A 190 -1.53 22.79 17.45
CA ASP A 190 -0.17 23.08 17.96
C ASP A 190 0.09 24.57 18.10
N GLN A 191 -0.69 25.41 17.43
CA GLN A 191 -0.60 26.86 17.53
C GLN A 191 -1.46 27.45 18.66
N SER A 192 -2.18 26.61 19.43
CA SER A 192 -3.03 27.03 20.57
C SER A 192 -2.31 27.93 21.60
N ASN A 193 -1.01 27.71 21.82
CA ASN A 193 -0.18 28.48 22.75
C ASN A 193 0.76 29.48 22.06
N SER A 194 0.62 29.69 20.75
CA SER A 194 1.51 30.58 20.01
C SER A 194 1.20 32.05 20.31
N GLN A 195 2.13 32.75 20.97
CA GLN A 195 2.06 34.20 21.19
C GLN A 195 1.88 34.98 19.87
N SER A 196 2.39 34.48 18.75
CA SER A 196 2.22 35.11 17.44
C SER A 196 0.77 35.03 16.94
N LEU A 197 0.06 33.93 17.20
CA LEU A 197 -1.33 33.75 16.80
C LEU A 197 -2.25 34.65 17.62
N TRP A 198 -2.00 34.78 18.92
CA TRP A 198 -2.71 35.73 19.79
C TRP A 198 -2.42 37.20 19.44
N SER A 199 -1.21 37.51 18.96
CA SER A 199 -0.85 38.81 18.38
C SER A 199 -1.61 39.08 17.07
N TRP A 200 -1.80 38.06 16.23
CA TRP A 200 -2.53 38.15 14.97
C TRP A 200 -4.06 38.23 15.16
N LEU A 201 -4.57 37.74 16.29
CA LEU A 201 -5.98 37.81 16.71
C LEU A 201 -6.36 39.10 17.45
N SER A 202 -5.41 40.01 17.65
CA SER A 202 -5.67 41.31 18.29
C SER A 202 -6.59 42.18 17.40
N PRO A 203 -7.53 42.96 17.97
CA PRO A 203 -8.42 43.85 17.22
C PRO A 203 -7.68 44.92 16.39
N HIS A 204 -6.38 45.12 16.65
CA HIS A 204 -5.57 46.19 16.06
C HIS A 204 -4.66 45.73 14.92
N THR A 205 -4.56 44.42 14.67
CA THR A 205 -3.67 43.86 13.64
C THR A 205 -4.44 43.56 12.34
N ARG A 206 -3.93 44.04 11.20
CA ARG A 206 -4.57 43.97 9.87
C ARG A 206 -4.64 42.55 9.26
N TYR A 207 -4.44 41.49 10.03
CA TYR A 207 -4.29 40.13 9.50
C TYR A 207 -5.64 39.47 9.20
N ARG A 208 -6.21 39.80 8.02
CA ARG A 208 -7.47 39.26 7.48
C ARG A 208 -7.53 37.73 7.41
N ILE A 209 -6.40 37.05 7.21
CA ILE A 209 -6.35 35.60 6.96
C ILE A 209 -6.77 34.80 8.20
N VAL A 210 -6.29 35.17 9.39
CA VAL A 210 -6.61 34.47 10.64
C VAL A 210 -8.07 34.70 11.03
N TRP A 211 -8.56 35.94 10.93
CA TRP A 211 -9.98 36.25 11.16
C TRP A 211 -10.91 35.52 10.19
N GLN A 212 -10.50 35.35 8.93
CA GLN A 212 -11.27 34.58 7.96
C GLN A 212 -11.27 33.08 8.29
N ALA A 213 -10.13 32.54 8.76
CA ALA A 213 -10.05 31.15 9.22
C ALA A 213 -10.96 30.91 10.43
N VAL A 214 -10.92 31.78 11.45
CA VAL A 214 -11.83 31.71 12.60
C VAL A 214 -13.29 31.84 12.15
N LYS A 215 -13.61 32.79 11.25
CA LYS A 215 -14.96 32.96 10.72
C LYS A 215 -15.49 31.71 10.03
N ASN A 216 -14.62 30.98 9.33
CA ASN A 216 -15.01 29.79 8.60
C ASN A 216 -15.08 28.54 9.50
N LEU A 217 -14.20 28.43 10.51
CA LEU A 217 -14.01 27.21 11.31
C LEU A 217 -14.70 27.28 12.69
N CYS A 218 -14.73 28.44 13.34
CA CYS A 218 -15.35 28.66 14.65
C CYS A 218 -15.98 30.06 14.72
N PRO A 219 -17.08 30.32 13.98
CA PRO A 219 -17.73 31.64 13.97
C PRO A 219 -18.23 32.07 15.35
N GLU A 220 -18.52 31.11 16.23
CA GLU A 220 -19.00 31.33 17.60
C GLU A 220 -17.95 31.95 18.52
N ALA A 221 -16.66 31.84 18.17
CA ALA A 221 -15.58 32.52 18.87
C ALA A 221 -15.50 34.02 18.50
N LEU A 222 -16.25 34.49 17.51
CA LEU A 222 -16.28 35.90 17.11
C LEU A 222 -17.33 36.66 17.93
N GLU A 223 -16.88 37.67 18.66
CA GLU A 223 -17.75 38.61 19.37
C GLU A 223 -17.80 39.94 18.62
N VAL A 224 -18.99 40.54 18.55
CA VAL A 224 -19.19 41.88 18.01
C VAL A 224 -19.75 42.74 19.12
N SER A 225 -19.00 43.77 19.52
CA SER A 225 -19.47 44.72 20.53
C SER A 225 -20.63 45.56 20.00
N SER A 226 -21.36 46.20 20.91
CA SER A 226 -22.41 47.19 20.59
C SER A 226 -21.91 48.37 19.74
N GLU A 227 -20.59 48.62 19.73
CA GLU A 227 -19.92 49.64 18.91
C GLU A 227 -19.44 49.09 17.54
N GLY A 228 -19.72 47.83 17.22
CA GLY A 228 -19.30 47.17 15.98
C GLY A 228 -17.85 46.68 15.97
N LYS A 229 -17.13 46.71 17.11
CA LYS A 229 -15.76 46.18 17.21
C LYS A 229 -15.79 44.65 17.28
N LYS A 230 -14.98 44.00 16.46
CA LYS A 230 -14.84 42.54 16.44
C LYS A 230 -13.73 42.13 17.42
N SER A 231 -14.05 41.22 18.34
CA SER A 231 -13.11 40.60 19.28
C SER A 231 -13.22 39.09 19.20
N LEU A 232 -12.16 38.38 19.61
CA LEU A 232 -12.17 36.93 19.69
C LEU A 232 -12.38 36.51 21.15
N ASN A 233 -13.40 35.68 21.39
CA ASN A 233 -13.56 34.98 22.65
C ASN A 233 -12.47 33.91 22.80
N ARG A 234 -11.50 34.18 23.67
CA ARG A 234 -10.36 33.28 23.88
C ARG A 234 -10.78 31.91 24.39
N LYS A 235 -11.78 31.85 25.27
CA LYS A 235 -12.24 30.61 25.87
C LYS A 235 -12.86 29.70 24.81
N ARG A 236 -13.79 30.23 24.00
CA ARG A 236 -14.43 29.47 22.90
C ARG A 236 -13.44 29.01 21.84
N TRP A 237 -12.45 29.84 21.51
CA TRP A 237 -11.41 29.46 20.57
C TRP A 237 -10.50 28.35 21.12
N SER A 238 -10.12 28.42 22.40
CA SER A 238 -9.36 27.36 23.06
C SER A 238 -10.15 26.04 23.16
N GLU A 239 -11.42 26.09 23.55
CA GLU A 239 -12.33 24.94 23.58
C GLU A 239 -12.47 24.30 22.19
N PHE A 240 -12.57 25.12 21.14
CA PHE A 240 -12.58 24.63 19.76
C PHE A 240 -11.28 23.91 19.38
N LEU A 241 -10.12 24.49 19.65
CA LEU A 241 -8.82 23.86 19.35
C LEU A 241 -8.60 22.57 20.15
N GLU A 242 -9.08 22.51 21.39
CA GLU A 242 -9.06 21.30 22.22
C GLU A 242 -9.97 20.23 21.64
N SER A 243 -11.20 20.58 21.23
CA SER A 243 -12.12 19.64 20.57
C SER A 243 -11.56 19.07 19.26
N MET A 244 -10.82 19.88 18.48
CA MET A 244 -10.11 19.41 17.29
C MET A 244 -9.03 18.39 17.68
N ARG A 245 -8.25 18.70 18.73
CA ARG A 245 -7.19 17.81 19.22
C ARG A 245 -7.75 16.48 19.72
N GLU A 246 -8.87 16.49 20.41
CA GLU A 246 -9.57 15.29 20.86
C GLU A 246 -10.16 14.46 19.71
N ALA A 247 -10.52 15.09 18.59
CA ALA A 247 -11.05 14.41 17.41
C ALA A 247 -9.96 13.73 16.55
N ILE A 248 -8.70 14.19 16.62
CA ILE A 248 -7.58 13.68 15.80
C ILE A 248 -7.42 12.15 15.94
N PRO A 249 -7.36 11.54 17.14
CA PRO A 249 -7.18 10.08 17.27
C PRO A 249 -8.28 9.27 16.57
N ALA A 250 -9.53 9.73 16.62
CA ALA A 250 -10.64 9.07 15.94
C ALA A 250 -10.50 9.16 14.41
N LYS A 251 -10.03 10.30 13.89
CA LYS A 251 -9.75 10.48 12.46
C LYS A 251 -8.56 9.63 12.01
N GLU A 252 -7.50 9.53 12.82
CA GLU A 252 -6.34 8.66 12.54
C GLU A 252 -6.75 7.19 12.47
N LYS A 253 -7.62 6.75 13.39
CA LYS A 253 -8.18 5.40 13.34
C LYS A 253 -8.97 5.17 12.04
N LYS A 254 -9.86 6.11 11.68
CA LYS A 254 -10.61 6.04 10.42
C LYS A 254 -9.71 6.05 9.19
N LEU A 255 -8.60 6.78 9.21
CA LEU A 255 -7.61 6.78 8.14
C LEU A 255 -6.92 5.42 8.00
N ALA A 256 -6.59 4.78 9.12
CA ALA A 256 -6.03 3.43 9.11
C ALA A 256 -7.03 2.40 8.55
N GLU A 257 -8.31 2.49 8.93
CA GLU A 257 -9.39 1.67 8.39
C GLU A 257 -9.54 1.86 6.86
N LEU A 258 -9.53 3.11 6.38
CA LEU A 258 -9.57 3.42 4.95
C LEU A 258 -8.36 2.87 4.20
N HIS A 259 -7.15 2.93 4.76
CA HIS A 259 -5.97 2.32 4.14
C HIS A 259 -6.11 0.80 4.02
N GLN A 260 -6.63 0.14 5.06
CA GLN A 260 -6.88 -1.30 5.03
C GLN A 260 -7.92 -1.67 3.96
N GLU A 261 -9.01 -0.90 3.86
CA GLU A 261 -10.03 -1.06 2.82
C GLU A 261 -9.42 -0.89 1.42
N ILE A 262 -8.62 0.16 1.19
CA ILE A 262 -7.94 0.38 -0.09
C ILE A 262 -7.02 -0.80 -0.44
N GLU A 263 -6.27 -1.34 0.52
CA GLU A 263 -5.43 -2.51 0.27
C GLU A 263 -6.26 -3.73 -0.18
N GLN A 264 -7.42 -3.97 0.46
CA GLN A 264 -8.33 -5.05 0.07
C GLN A 264 -8.91 -4.84 -1.33
N LEU A 265 -9.41 -3.65 -1.63
CA LEU A 265 -9.96 -3.34 -2.95
C LEU A 265 -8.91 -3.42 -4.06
N VAL A 266 -7.67 -3.00 -3.78
CA VAL A 266 -6.55 -3.14 -4.71
C VAL A 266 -6.25 -4.62 -4.95
N GLU A 267 -6.21 -5.45 -3.90
CA GLU A 267 -5.96 -6.88 -4.07
C GLU A 267 -7.11 -7.56 -4.85
N GLU A 268 -8.35 -7.22 -4.54
CA GLU A 268 -9.52 -7.72 -5.28
C GLU A 268 -9.48 -7.31 -6.75
N SER A 269 -9.06 -6.08 -7.06
CA SER A 269 -8.92 -5.62 -8.44
C SER A 269 -7.90 -6.45 -9.23
N ARG A 270 -6.91 -7.03 -8.55
CA ARG A 270 -5.82 -7.83 -9.15
C ARG A 270 -6.21 -9.28 -9.42
N GLU A 271 -7.36 -9.75 -8.95
CA GLU A 271 -7.83 -11.14 -9.12
C GLU A 271 -7.69 -11.70 -10.56
N PRO A 272 -7.95 -10.93 -11.63
CA PRO A 272 -7.74 -11.41 -13.01
C PRO A 272 -6.28 -11.76 -13.32
N ILE A 273 -5.33 -11.02 -12.75
CA ILE A 273 -3.90 -11.30 -12.89
C ILE A 273 -3.52 -12.54 -12.09
N HIS A 274 -4.06 -12.71 -10.87
CA HIS A 274 -3.86 -13.92 -10.08
C HIS A 274 -4.40 -15.17 -10.80
N ALA A 275 -5.62 -15.10 -11.34
CA ALA A 275 -6.21 -16.18 -12.12
C ALA A 275 -5.36 -16.54 -13.36
N TRP A 276 -4.88 -15.52 -14.09
CA TRP A 276 -3.98 -15.69 -15.23
C TRP A 276 -2.66 -16.39 -14.85
N ILE A 277 -2.04 -15.93 -13.76
CA ILE A 277 -0.80 -16.50 -13.23
C ILE A 277 -1.00 -17.97 -12.83
N ASN A 278 -2.09 -18.28 -12.13
CA ASN A 278 -2.39 -19.63 -11.62
C ASN A 278 -2.69 -20.64 -12.72
N ALA A 279 -3.26 -20.20 -13.83
CA ALA A 279 -3.43 -21.07 -14.99
C ALA A 279 -2.09 -21.57 -15.55
N ARG A 280 -0.94 -20.97 -15.16
CA ARG A 280 0.38 -21.11 -15.81
C ARG A 280 0.33 -20.84 -17.31
N GLN A 281 -0.78 -20.28 -17.76
CA GLN A 281 -1.02 -19.88 -19.11
C GLN A 281 -0.57 -18.44 -19.18
N LEU A 282 0.73 -18.25 -19.38
CA LEU A 282 1.29 -16.95 -19.74
C LEU A 282 0.83 -16.49 -21.14
N GLU A 283 -0.17 -17.17 -21.71
CA GLU A 283 -0.91 -16.82 -22.90
C GLU A 283 -1.83 -15.60 -22.67
N VAL A 284 -1.86 -14.74 -23.68
CA VAL A 284 -2.86 -13.68 -23.88
C VAL A 284 -4.17 -14.27 -24.48
N SER A 285 -4.31 -15.60 -24.57
CA SER A 285 -5.40 -16.26 -25.31
C SER A 285 -6.70 -16.43 -24.58
N MET A 286 -6.70 -16.35 -23.26
CA MET A 286 -7.93 -16.53 -22.47
C MET A 286 -8.73 -15.23 -22.29
N LEU A 287 -8.43 -14.19 -23.10
CA LEU A 287 -9.11 -12.89 -23.06
C LEU A 287 -10.31 -12.78 -24.00
N LEU A 288 -10.77 -13.89 -24.58
CA LEU A 288 -12.07 -13.90 -25.23
C LEU A 288 -13.06 -14.61 -24.30
N PRO A 289 -14.25 -14.01 -24.06
CA PRO A 289 -15.34 -14.80 -23.51
C PRO A 289 -15.55 -15.98 -24.45
N SER A 290 -15.70 -17.16 -23.87
CA SER A 290 -16.32 -18.28 -24.57
C SER A 290 -17.65 -17.75 -25.12
N ASP A 291 -17.85 -17.85 -26.44
CA ASP A 291 -19.19 -17.71 -27.01
C ASP A 291 -20.17 -18.68 -26.30
#